data_AF-A0A2R6CBZ7-F1
#
_entry.id   AF-A0A2R6CBZ7-F1
#
_cell.length_a   1.000
_cell.length_b   1.000
_cell.length_c   1.000
_cell.angle_alpha   90.00
_cell.angle_beta   90.00
_cell.angle_gamma   90.00
#
_symmetry.space_group_name_H-M   'P 1'
#
loop_
_entity.id
_entity.type
_entity.pdbx_description
1 polymer ?
#
loop_
_entity_poly.entity_id
_entity_poly.type
_entity_poly.pdbx_seq_one_letter_code
_entity_poly.pdbx_strand_id
1 'polypeptide(L)' 'MVVRVRVRKGNPYKLRPKAGRRPKRMGVKQWTYKLSDKRIAEGRARAKYSNMRVSGSYLVGEDGLYKWYEVVLLRD' A
#
# COMPACT_ATOMS: atom_id res chain seq x y z
N MET A 1 16.25 -10.30 7.65
CA MET A 1 16.09 -10.56 6.20
C MET A 1 15.60 -9.31 5.50
N VAL A 2 15.72 -9.24 4.17
CA VAL A 2 15.20 -8.15 3.34
C VAL A 2 14.27 -8.74 2.29
N VAL A 3 13.11 -8.13 2.07
CA VAL A 3 12.14 -8.57 1.07
C VAL A 3 11.74 -7.45 0.13
N ARG A 4 11.69 -7.73 -1.17
CA ARG A 4 11.25 -6.78 -2.18
C ARG A 4 9.73 -6.84 -2.34
N VAL A 5 9.07 -5.69 -2.20
CA VAL A 5 7.63 -5.54 -2.32
C VAL A 5 7.30 -4.53 -3.40
N ARG A 6 6.44 -4.92 -4.34
CA ARG A 6 5.91 -4.05 -5.39
C ARG A 6 4.60 -3.42 -4.95
N VAL A 7 4.45 -2.11 -5.13
CA VAL A 7 3.21 -1.35 -4.90
C VAL A 7 2.79 -0.67 -6.21
N ARG A 8 1.50 -0.77 -6.56
CA ARG A 8 0.96 -0.13 -7.78
C ARG A 8 0.81 1.38 -7.55
N LYS A 9 1.25 2.17 -8.51
CA LYS A 9 1.07 3.63 -8.52
C LYS A 9 -0.40 4.00 -8.75
N GLY A 10 -0.77 5.16 -8.22
CA GLY A 10 -2.07 5.78 -8.44
C GLY A 10 -3.09 5.47 -7.36
N ASN A 11 -4.29 6.01 -7.58
CA ASN A 11 -5.36 5.92 -6.60
C ASN A 11 -5.94 4.51 -6.52
N PRO A 12 -6.28 4.04 -5.32
CA PRO A 12 -7.03 2.82 -5.17
C PRO A 12 -8.43 2.90 -5.75
N TYR A 13 -8.94 1.73 -6.09
CA TYR A 13 -10.34 1.58 -6.42
C TYR A 13 -11.20 1.66 -5.16
N LYS A 14 -12.15 2.59 -5.15
CA LYS A 14 -13.23 2.64 -4.16
C LYS A 14 -14.51 2.14 -4.79
N LEU A 15 -15.15 1.16 -4.14
CA LEU A 15 -16.43 0.62 -4.59
C LEU A 15 -17.51 1.72 -4.57
N ARG A 16 -18.28 1.81 -5.66
CA ARG A 16 -19.40 2.77 -5.76
C ARG A 16 -20.55 2.34 -4.84
N PRO A 17 -21.08 3.25 -3.99
CA PRO A 17 -22.27 2.97 -3.20
C PRO A 17 -23.45 2.57 -4.09
N LYS A 18 -24.20 1.53 -3.71
CA LYS A 18 -25.40 1.07 -4.44
C LYS A 18 -26.67 1.85 -4.06
N ALA A 19 -26.80 2.24 -2.78
CA ALA A 19 -27.94 3.00 -2.27
C ALA A 19 -27.73 4.52 -2.37
N GLY A 20 -28.82 5.29 -2.25
CA GLY A 20 -28.80 6.75 -2.23
C GLY A 20 -27.86 7.34 -1.18
N ARG A 21 -27.07 8.34 -1.59
CA ARG A 21 -26.17 9.12 -0.73
C ARG A 21 -26.17 10.58 -1.15
N ARG A 22 -25.87 11.47 -0.21
CA ARG A 22 -25.63 12.90 -0.51
C ARG A 22 -24.56 13.03 -1.60
N PRO A 23 -24.67 13.97 -2.56
CA PRO A 23 -23.74 14.10 -3.70
C PRO A 23 -22.26 14.10 -3.28
N LYS A 24 -21.91 14.80 -2.18
CA LYS A 24 -20.54 14.83 -1.63
C LYS A 24 -19.94 13.47 -1.23
N ARG A 25 -20.77 12.43 -1.04
CA ARG A 25 -20.33 11.07 -0.67
C ARG A 25 -20.33 10.09 -1.86
N MET A 26 -20.75 10.53 -3.05
CA MET A 26 -20.82 9.69 -4.26
C MET A 26 -19.50 9.60 -5.04
N GLY A 27 -18.51 10.44 -4.70
CA GLY A 27 -17.19 10.43 -5.33
C GLY A 27 -16.40 9.12 -5.08
N VAL A 28 -15.88 8.55 -6.18
CA VAL A 28 -15.07 7.31 -6.16
C VAL A 28 -13.72 7.42 -6.87
N LYS A 29 -13.62 8.20 -7.97
CA LYS A 29 -12.42 8.22 -8.83
C LYS A 29 -11.22 8.92 -8.19
N GLN A 30 -11.44 10.01 -7.45
CA GLN A 30 -10.39 10.81 -6.82
C GLN A 30 -10.18 10.45 -5.35
N TRP A 31 -10.51 9.21 -4.95
CA TRP A 31 -10.30 8.78 -3.59
C TRP A 31 -8.85 8.30 -3.39
N THR A 32 -8.14 8.92 -2.45
CA THR A 32 -6.77 8.58 -2.10
C THR A 32 -6.72 7.82 -0.78
N TYR A 33 -5.71 6.96 -0.62
CA TYR A 33 -5.40 6.43 0.70
C TYR A 33 -4.87 7.53 1.62
N LYS A 34 -5.16 7.41 2.90
CA LYS A 34 -4.46 8.17 3.95
C LYS A 34 -3.06 7.62 4.26
N LEU A 35 -2.77 6.40 3.78
CA LEU A 35 -1.48 5.73 3.96
C LEU A 35 -0.57 5.99 2.77
N SER A 36 0.74 6.06 3.02
CA SER A 36 1.76 6.13 1.98
C SER A 36 2.03 4.75 1.35
N ASP A 37 2.51 4.75 0.11
CA ASP A 37 2.93 3.54 -0.62
C ASP A 37 3.95 2.71 0.18
N LYS A 38 4.87 3.40 0.89
CA LYS A 38 5.86 2.78 1.79
C LYS A 38 5.18 1.97 2.91
N ARG A 39 4.18 2.54 3.59
CA ARG A 39 3.44 1.83 4.66
C ARG A 39 2.60 0.67 4.10
N ILE A 40 2.09 0.81 2.88
CA ILE A 40 1.41 -0.29 2.19
C ILE A 40 2.38 -1.44 1.92
N ALA A 41 3.61 -1.15 1.49
CA ALA A 41 4.65 -2.16 1.29
C ALA A 41 5.02 -2.89 2.58
N GLU A 42 5.22 -2.15 3.67
CA GLU A 42 5.49 -2.69 5.01
C GLU A 42 4.35 -3.59 5.51
N GLY A 43 3.09 -3.15 5.33
CA GLY A 43 1.91 -3.95 5.68
C GLY A 43 1.82 -5.26 4.88
N ARG A 44 2.12 -5.23 3.58
CA ARG A 44 2.18 -6.44 2.73
C ARG A 44 3.26 -7.41 3.18
N ALA A 45 4.45 -6.90 3.53
CA ALA A 45 5.53 -7.71 4.06
C ALA A 45 5.15 -8.37 5.39
N ARG A 46 4.57 -7.60 6.33
CA ARG A 46 4.10 -8.10 7.62
C ARG A 46 3.00 -9.16 7.47
N ALA A 47 2.07 -8.98 6.54
CA ALA A 47 1.01 -9.96 6.30
C ALA A 47 1.56 -11.29 5.75
N LYS A 48 2.61 -11.24 4.92
CA LYS A 48 3.24 -12.44 4.36
C LYS A 48 4.20 -13.14 5.34
N TYR A 49 4.93 -12.38 6.15
CA TYR A 49 5.91 -12.89 7.11
C TYR A 49 5.48 -12.49 8.53
N SER A 50 4.39 -13.09 9.00
CA SER A 50 3.72 -12.72 10.25
C SER A 50 4.53 -13.01 11.51
N ASN A 51 5.47 -13.96 11.44
CA ASN A 51 6.40 -14.33 12.51
C ASN A 51 7.65 -13.42 12.58
N MET A 52 7.66 -12.31 11.84
CA MET A 52 8.79 -11.39 11.79
C MET A 52 8.34 -9.94 12.01
N ARG A 53 9.23 -9.13 12.57
CA ARG A 53 8.97 -7.73 12.87
C ARG A 53 9.53 -6.83 11.77
N VAL A 54 8.71 -5.91 11.27
CA VAL A 54 9.15 -4.87 10.34
C VAL A 54 9.97 -3.83 11.10
N SER A 55 11.23 -3.65 10.70
CA SER A 55 12.11 -2.61 11.26
C SER A 55 12.05 -1.31 10.45
N GLY A 56 11.90 -1.42 9.13
CA GLY A 56 11.87 -0.26 8.23
C GLY A 56 11.86 -0.67 6.77
N SER A 57 11.82 0.32 5.88
CA SER A 57 11.86 0.09 4.43
C SER A 57 12.42 1.29 3.66
N TYR A 58 12.92 1.04 2.46
CA TYR A 58 13.44 2.06 1.53
C TYR A 58 12.99 1.79 0.09
N LEU A 59 12.93 2.86 -0.71
CA LEU A 59 12.61 2.79 -2.14
C LEU A 59 13.83 2.27 -2.90
N VAL A 60 13.61 1.32 -3.80
CA VAL A 60 14.65 0.75 -4.66
C VAL A 60 14.57 1.33 -6.07
N GLY A 61 13.36 1.59 -6.54
CA GLY A 61 13.13 2.14 -7.87
C GLY A 61 11.66 2.20 -8.20
N GLU A 62 11.36 2.79 -9.35
CA GLU A 62 10.01 2.93 -9.86
C GLU A 62 9.97 2.93 -11.39
N ASP A 63 8.84 2.51 -11.93
CA ASP A 63 8.52 2.58 -13.36
C ASP A 63 7.20 3.34 -13.56
N GLY A 64 6.61 3.30 -14.75
CA GLY A 64 5.34 3.99 -15.01
C GLY A 64 4.16 3.50 -14.15
N LEU A 65 4.17 2.26 -13.67
CA LEU A 65 3.01 1.60 -13.06
C LEU A 65 3.23 1.21 -11.59
N TYR A 66 4.47 1.10 -11.14
CA TYR A 66 4.84 0.49 -9.88
C TYR A 66 6.00 1.19 -9.20
N LYS A 67 6.03 1.06 -7.87
CA LYS A 67 7.17 1.36 -7.00
C LYS A 67 7.62 0.08 -6.32
N TRP A 68 8.92 -0.09 -6.15
CA TRP A 68 9.49 -1.20 -5.41
C TRP A 68 10.16 -0.71 -4.14
N TYR A 69 9.80 -1.35 -3.04
CA TYR A 69 10.40 -1.12 -1.74
C TYR A 69 11.12 -2.38 -1.28
N GLU A 70 12.25 -2.20 -0.63
CA GLU A 70 12.87 -3.25 0.18
C GLU A 70 12.50 -3.03 1.64
N VAL A 71 11.91 -4.05 2.24
CA VAL A 71 11.44 -4.05 3.63
C VAL A 71 12.39 -4.91 4.46
N VAL A 72 12.95 -4.32 5.50
CA VAL A 72 13.84 -4.97 6.45
C VAL A 72 13.02 -5.61 7.56
N LEU A 73 13.20 -6.91 7.73
CA LEU A 73 12.50 -7.75 8.68
C LEU A 73 13.50 -8.36 9.66
N LEU A 74 13.18 -8.27 10.94
CA LEU A 74 13.96 -8.86 12.02
C LEU A 74 13.20 -10.08 12.57
N ARG A 75 13.93 -11.11 12.95
CA ARG A 75 13.39 -12.20 13.74
C ARG A 75 13.58 -11.78 15.19
N ASP A 76 12.50 -11.84 15.97
CA ASP A 76 12.60 -11.72 17.42
C ASP A 76 13.12 -13.05 18.00
#